data_AF-A0A1I5P339-F1
#
_entry.id   AF-A0A1I5P339-F1
#
_cell.length_a   1.000
_cell.length_b   1.000
_cell.length_c   1.000
_cell.angle_alpha   90.00
_cell.angle_beta   90.00
_cell.angle_gamma   90.00
#
_symmetry.space_group_name_H-M   'P 1'
#
loop_
_entity.id
_entity.type
_entity.pdbx_description
1 polymer ?
#
loop_
_entity_poly.entity_id
_entity_poly.type
_entity_poly.pdbx_seq_one_letter_code
_entity_poly.pdbx_strand_id
1 'polypeptide(L)'
;MKSKRWVLLLSGVIMIFLISIYIFNTNKTTHEFITAPNVFNQDGEYFVYFWQEDCGYCQEIEANISDYEDSGLIPLYVVDMTKAANLEIWYDWEAHHEANDVMIGYIEAGEEVYEKEPDLYLNHPEIQYDIIINDDQIIAQHQTAFFNPSPTDLTSLDIMTTPALLYVSDTTQLVVGVEETLALLEQYK
;
A
#
# COMPACT_ATOMS: atom_id res chain seq x y z
N MET A 1 -0.58 51.45 25.17
CA MET A 1 -1.53 51.21 24.05
C MET A 1 -1.02 50.25 22.97
N LYS A 2 0.30 50.01 22.82
CA LYS A 2 0.87 49.10 21.81
C LYS A 2 0.70 47.60 22.14
N SER A 3 0.71 47.21 23.42
CA SER A 3 0.61 45.80 23.84
C SER A 3 -0.77 45.17 23.59
N LYS A 4 -1.87 45.93 23.77
CA LYS A 4 -3.24 45.42 23.53
C LYS A 4 -3.52 45.11 22.05
N ARG A 5 -2.91 45.86 21.12
CA ARG A 5 -3.02 45.61 19.68
C ARG A 5 -2.28 44.34 19.25
N TRP A 6 -1.14 44.05 19.88
CA TRP A 6 -0.38 42.82 19.62
C TRP A 6 -1.09 41.57 20.16
N VAL A 7 -1.71 41.65 21.34
CA VAL A 7 -2.48 40.53 21.91
C VAL A 7 -3.69 40.17 21.04
N LEU A 8 -4.40 41.16 20.48
CA LEU A 8 -5.53 40.94 19.57
C LEU A 8 -5.10 40.38 18.20
N LEU A 9 -3.93 40.77 17.70
CA LEU A 9 -3.36 40.21 16.47
C LEU A 9 -2.90 38.77 16.67
N LEU A 10 -2.25 38.46 17.80
CA LEU A 10 -1.82 37.10 18.13
C LEU A 10 -3.01 36.14 18.29
N SER A 11 -4.08 36.58 18.97
CA SER A 11 -5.28 35.74 19.14
C SER A 11 -5.99 35.47 17.82
N GLY A 12 -5.99 36.43 16.89
CA GLY A 12 -6.54 36.24 15.54
C GLY A 12 -5.77 35.20 14.73
N VAL A 13 -4.44 35.24 14.77
CA VAL A 13 -3.58 34.25 14.08
C VAL A 13 -3.77 32.84 14.67
N ILE A 14 -3.83 32.72 16.00
CA ILE A 14 -4.06 31.43 16.67
C ILE A 14 -5.44 30.86 16.31
N MET A 15 -6.47 31.71 16.23
CA MET A 15 -7.82 31.27 15.85
C MET A 15 -7.86 30.78 14.40
N ILE A 16 -7.20 31.48 13.47
CA ILE A 16 -7.08 31.05 12.08
C ILE A 16 -6.32 29.71 11.98
N PHE A 17 -5.26 29.54 12.77
CA PHE A 17 -4.48 28.30 12.83
C PHE A 17 -5.30 27.12 13.37
N LEU A 18 -6.08 27.34 14.43
CA LEU A 18 -6.98 26.33 14.98
C LEU A 18 -8.13 25.97 14.03
N ILE A 19 -8.67 26.96 13.30
CA ILE A 19 -9.69 26.74 12.27
C ILE A 19 -9.12 25.95 11.09
N SER A 20 -7.88 26.20 10.68
CA SER A 20 -7.24 25.45 9.60
C SER A 20 -6.90 24.01 10.02
N ILE A 21 -6.44 23.78 11.25
CA ILE A 21 -6.27 22.42 11.80
C ILE A 21 -7.62 21.69 11.89
N TYR A 22 -8.70 22.41 12.26
CA TYR A 22 -10.04 21.83 12.31
C TYR A 22 -10.56 21.46 10.92
N ILE A 23 -10.46 22.35 9.93
CA ILE A 23 -10.84 22.08 8.54
C ILE A 23 -10.03 20.90 7.97
N PHE A 24 -8.72 20.87 8.23
CA PHE A 24 -7.83 19.77 7.82
C PHE A 24 -8.22 18.44 8.48
N ASN A 25 -8.72 18.45 9.73
CA ASN A 25 -9.20 17.23 10.41
C ASN A 25 -10.65 16.83 10.06
N THR A 26 -11.47 17.74 9.53
CA THR A 26 -12.89 17.46 9.22
C THR A 26 -13.15 17.04 7.77
N ASN A 27 -12.19 17.21 6.87
CA ASN A 27 -12.24 16.61 5.54
C ASN A 27 -11.88 15.12 5.66
N LYS A 28 -12.71 14.35 6.38
CA LYS A 28 -12.75 12.92 6.18
C LYS A 28 -13.36 12.70 4.81
N THR A 29 -12.51 12.43 3.83
CA THR A 29 -12.90 11.90 2.53
C THR A 29 -13.91 10.77 2.72
N THR A 30 -15.06 10.91 2.09
CA THR A 30 -16.02 9.80 1.98
C THR A 30 -15.63 8.98 0.78
N HIS A 31 -14.66 8.09 0.95
CA HIS A 31 -14.31 7.11 -0.07
C HIS A 31 -15.53 6.23 -0.42
N GLU A 32 -15.69 5.91 -1.70
CA GLU A 32 -16.67 4.91 -2.13
C GLU A 32 -16.11 3.50 -1.94
N PHE A 33 -16.37 2.92 -0.78
CA PHE A 33 -15.88 1.58 -0.45
C PHE A 33 -16.66 0.47 -1.14
N ILE A 34 -15.93 -0.47 -1.74
CA ILE A 34 -16.44 -1.73 -2.28
C ILE A 34 -15.74 -2.93 -1.62
N THR A 35 -16.31 -4.13 -1.80
CA THR A 35 -15.73 -5.40 -1.35
C THR A 35 -15.07 -6.13 -2.52
N ALA A 36 -14.14 -7.05 -2.23
CA ALA A 36 -13.41 -7.86 -3.21
C ALA A 36 -14.31 -8.49 -4.30
N PRO A 37 -15.48 -9.11 -3.97
CA PRO A 37 -16.37 -9.66 -4.98
C PRO A 37 -16.90 -8.65 -6.01
N ASN A 38 -16.81 -7.34 -5.74
CA ASN A 38 -17.30 -6.28 -6.61
C ASN A 38 -16.18 -5.59 -7.42
N VAL A 39 -14.91 -6.01 -7.25
CA VAL A 39 -13.75 -5.37 -7.92
C VAL A 39 -13.87 -5.37 -9.43
N PHE A 40 -14.45 -6.41 -10.04
CA PHE A 40 -14.62 -6.51 -11.50
C PHE A 40 -16.07 -6.31 -11.97
N ASN A 41 -16.95 -5.81 -11.09
CA ASN A 41 -18.39 -5.71 -11.34
C ASN A 41 -18.91 -4.27 -11.44
N GLN A 42 -18.04 -3.30 -11.74
CA GLN A 42 -18.45 -1.92 -12.01
C GLN A 42 -18.62 -1.69 -13.52
N ASP A 43 -19.44 -0.70 -13.87
CA ASP A 43 -19.71 -0.33 -15.25
C ASP A 43 -18.60 0.57 -15.82
N GLY A 44 -18.13 0.25 -17.03
CA GLY A 44 -17.17 1.07 -17.76
C GLY A 44 -15.71 0.87 -17.33
N GLU A 45 -14.88 1.89 -17.58
CA GLU A 45 -13.49 1.95 -17.12
C GLU A 45 -13.44 2.63 -15.75
N TYR A 46 -12.66 2.08 -14.82
CA TYR A 46 -12.58 2.59 -13.45
C TYR A 46 -11.31 2.16 -12.75
N PHE A 47 -11.00 2.85 -11.66
CA PHE A 47 -9.94 2.48 -10.73
C PHE A 47 -10.49 1.75 -9.50
N VAL A 48 -9.70 0.82 -8.98
CA VAL A 48 -9.87 0.22 -7.66
C VAL A 48 -8.59 0.41 -6.86
N TYR A 49 -8.67 1.21 -5.80
CA TYR A 49 -7.58 1.51 -4.90
C TYR A 49 -7.62 0.58 -3.68
N PHE A 50 -6.55 -0.19 -3.47
CA PHE A 50 -6.41 -1.10 -2.34
C PHE A 50 -5.65 -0.40 -1.21
N TRP A 51 -6.31 -0.25 -0.07
CA TRP A 51 -5.90 0.61 1.03
C TRP A 51 -6.01 -0.10 2.38
N GLN A 52 -5.23 0.36 3.37
CA GLN A 52 -5.35 -0.02 4.78
C GLN A 52 -5.12 1.19 5.68
N GLU A 53 -5.82 1.26 6.82
CA GLU A 53 -5.72 2.38 7.77
C GLU A 53 -4.30 2.53 8.35
N ASP A 54 -3.67 1.41 8.71
CA ASP A 54 -2.34 1.38 9.33
C ASP A 54 -1.17 1.36 8.30
N CYS A 55 -1.47 1.58 7.01
CA CYS A 55 -0.47 1.62 5.95
C CYS A 55 0.11 3.04 5.80
N GLY A 56 1.35 3.24 6.26
CA GLY A 56 2.04 4.55 6.18
C GLY A 56 2.17 5.08 4.76
N TYR A 57 2.43 4.22 3.78
CA TYR A 57 2.47 4.59 2.35
C TYR A 57 1.09 4.97 1.79
N CYS A 58 0.02 4.43 2.36
CA CYS A 58 -1.34 4.77 1.97
C CYS A 58 -1.72 6.16 2.54
N GLN A 59 -1.29 6.45 3.77
CA GLN A 59 -1.42 7.77 4.38
C GLN A 59 -0.62 8.84 3.61
N GLU A 60 0.55 8.48 3.05
CA GLU A 60 1.37 9.38 2.25
C GLU A 60 0.62 9.95 1.04
N ILE A 61 -0.21 9.13 0.39
CA ILE A 61 -0.93 9.49 -0.84
C ILE A 61 -2.41 9.80 -0.65
N GLU A 62 -2.91 9.84 0.58
CA GLU A 62 -4.33 10.02 0.90
C GLU A 62 -4.92 11.29 0.25
N ALA A 63 -4.17 12.41 0.30
CA ALA A 63 -4.57 13.65 -0.34
C ALA A 63 -4.64 13.53 -1.87
N ASN A 64 -3.74 12.76 -2.48
CA ASN A 64 -3.76 12.55 -3.93
C ASN A 64 -4.94 11.68 -4.37
N ILE A 65 -5.30 10.68 -3.57
CA ILE A 65 -6.51 9.86 -3.81
C ILE A 65 -7.75 10.73 -3.68
N SER A 66 -7.86 11.52 -2.62
CA SER A 66 -8.96 12.49 -2.43
C SER A 66 -9.10 13.45 -3.60
N ASP A 67 -7.99 14.07 -4.03
CA ASP A 67 -7.99 15.03 -5.13
C ASP A 67 -8.45 14.35 -6.43
N TYR A 68 -8.08 13.08 -6.64
CA TYR A 68 -8.51 12.32 -7.80
C TYR A 68 -9.99 11.92 -7.72
N GLU A 69 -10.50 11.49 -6.57
CA GLU A 69 -11.94 11.20 -6.40
C GLU A 69 -12.82 12.42 -6.72
N ASP A 70 -12.34 13.64 -6.39
CA ASP A 70 -13.07 14.88 -6.62
C ASP A 70 -13.03 15.38 -8.08
N SER A 71 -11.94 15.09 -8.81
CA SER A 71 -11.64 15.75 -10.10
C SER A 71 -11.23 14.84 -11.26
N GLY A 72 -10.98 13.55 -10.99
CA GLY A 72 -10.51 12.58 -11.97
C GLY A 72 -11.53 12.28 -13.06
N LEU A 73 -11.03 11.83 -14.22
CA LEU A 73 -11.84 11.59 -15.41
C LEU A 73 -12.65 10.29 -15.34
N ILE A 74 -12.15 9.30 -14.59
CA ILE A 74 -12.79 7.99 -14.40
C ILE A 74 -13.07 7.70 -12.93
N PRO A 75 -14.13 6.94 -12.60
CA PRO A 75 -14.47 6.60 -11.22
C PRO A 75 -13.33 5.88 -10.49
N LEU A 76 -13.20 6.13 -9.18
CA LEU A 76 -12.29 5.43 -8.29
C LEU A 76 -13.08 4.85 -7.13
N TYR A 77 -12.90 3.55 -6.91
CA TYR A 77 -13.48 2.83 -5.78
C TYR A 77 -12.37 2.40 -4.82
N VAL A 78 -12.68 2.26 -3.54
CA VAL A 78 -11.70 1.88 -2.52
C VAL A 78 -12.03 0.51 -1.95
N VAL A 79 -11.03 -0.35 -1.82
CA VAL A 79 -11.10 -1.62 -1.11
C VAL A 79 -10.26 -1.53 0.16
N ASP A 80 -10.92 -1.62 1.30
CA ASP A 80 -10.25 -1.70 2.60
C ASP A 80 -9.77 -3.14 2.83
N MET A 81 -8.46 -3.35 2.65
CA MET A 81 -7.83 -4.66 2.73
C MET A 81 -7.73 -5.21 4.17
N THR A 82 -8.14 -4.43 5.19
CA THR A 82 -8.26 -4.90 6.58
C THR A 82 -9.57 -5.67 6.83
N LYS A 83 -10.55 -5.59 5.93
CA LYS A 83 -11.86 -6.21 6.12
C LYS A 83 -11.83 -7.70 5.76
N ALA A 84 -12.49 -8.51 6.59
CA ALA A 84 -12.61 -9.96 6.41
C ALA A 84 -13.15 -10.37 5.02
N ALA A 85 -14.06 -9.58 4.46
CA ALA A 85 -14.64 -9.82 3.13
C ALA A 85 -13.63 -9.67 1.96
N ASN A 86 -12.44 -9.13 2.23
CA ASN A 86 -11.40 -8.86 1.23
C ASN A 86 -10.14 -9.70 1.49
N LEU A 87 -10.17 -10.63 2.48
CA LEU A 87 -9.00 -11.41 2.83
C LEU A 87 -8.57 -12.38 1.72
N GLU A 88 -9.51 -12.85 0.91
CA GLU A 88 -9.26 -13.86 -0.12
C GLU A 88 -8.41 -13.36 -1.30
N ILE A 89 -8.28 -12.04 -1.46
CA ILE A 89 -7.46 -11.43 -2.53
C ILE A 89 -6.08 -10.99 -2.04
N TRP A 90 -5.72 -11.26 -0.77
CA TRP A 90 -4.34 -11.09 -0.32
C TRP A 90 -3.46 -12.15 -0.94
N TYR A 91 -2.27 -11.73 -1.39
CA TYR A 91 -1.23 -12.68 -1.79
C TYR A 91 -0.87 -13.58 -0.61
N ASP A 92 -0.83 -14.90 -0.86
CA ASP A 92 -0.49 -15.89 0.16
C ASP A 92 1.02 -15.93 0.43
N TRP A 93 1.47 -14.96 1.23
CA TRP A 93 2.87 -14.87 1.66
C TRP A 93 3.31 -16.09 2.48
N GLU A 94 2.40 -16.74 3.22
CA GLU A 94 2.75 -17.94 4.00
C GLU A 94 3.12 -19.10 3.07
N ALA A 95 2.27 -19.42 2.10
CA ALA A 95 2.57 -20.44 1.09
C ALA A 95 3.78 -20.05 0.23
N HIS A 96 3.95 -18.75 -0.06
CA HIS A 96 5.12 -18.25 -0.77
C HIS A 96 6.43 -18.55 -0.02
N HIS A 97 6.49 -18.22 1.27
CA HIS A 97 7.67 -18.48 2.09
C HIS A 97 7.91 -19.98 2.29
N GLU A 98 6.86 -20.78 2.48
CA GLU A 98 7.00 -22.24 2.56
C GLU A 98 7.66 -22.82 1.29
N ALA A 99 7.33 -22.30 0.12
CA ALA A 99 7.83 -22.79 -1.16
C ALA A 99 9.22 -22.24 -1.55
N ASN A 100 9.56 -21.01 -1.13
CA ASN A 100 10.70 -20.27 -1.69
C ASN A 100 11.78 -19.88 -0.68
N ASP A 101 11.50 -19.88 0.62
CA ASP A 101 12.50 -19.54 1.64
C ASP A 101 13.60 -20.60 1.69
N VAL A 102 14.82 -20.14 1.98
CA VAL A 102 15.98 -21.02 2.00
C VAL A 102 16.70 -20.92 3.34
N MET A 103 16.80 -22.03 4.06
CA MET A 103 17.71 -22.11 5.21
C MET A 103 19.16 -22.03 4.70
N ILE A 104 19.92 -21.07 5.23
CA ILE A 104 21.30 -20.78 4.86
C ILE A 104 22.29 -20.94 6.02
N GLY A 105 21.80 -21.14 7.24
CA GLY A 105 22.61 -21.35 8.42
C GLY A 105 21.79 -21.54 9.69
N TYR A 106 22.47 -21.53 10.83
CA TYR A 106 21.87 -21.66 12.16
C TYR A 106 22.67 -20.90 13.21
N ILE A 107 22.09 -20.70 14.38
CA ILE A 107 22.76 -20.17 15.56
C ILE A 107 23.28 -21.33 16.39
N GLU A 108 24.59 -21.43 16.59
CA GLU A 108 25.22 -22.42 17.45
C GLU A 108 26.00 -21.73 18.56
N ALA A 109 25.65 -22.02 19.81
CA ALA A 109 26.27 -21.40 20.99
C ALA A 109 26.28 -19.84 20.98
N GLY A 110 25.31 -19.24 20.29
CA GLY A 110 25.20 -17.78 20.12
C GLY A 110 26.02 -17.20 18.98
N GLU A 111 26.64 -18.04 18.14
CA GLU A 111 27.36 -17.63 16.94
C GLU A 111 26.60 -18.07 15.67
N GLU A 112 26.66 -17.23 14.63
CA GLU A 112 26.08 -17.53 13.32
C GLU A 112 26.97 -18.52 12.57
N VAL A 113 26.40 -19.66 12.18
CA VAL A 113 27.07 -20.69 11.38
C VAL A 113 26.35 -20.79 10.04
N TYR A 114 27.02 -20.30 8.99
CA TYR A 114 26.49 -20.30 7.64
C TYR A 114 26.87 -21.57 6.88
N GLU A 115 25.86 -22.29 6.39
CA GLU A 115 26.02 -23.39 5.44
C GLU A 115 26.08 -22.89 3.98
N LYS A 116 25.53 -21.69 3.73
CA LYS A 116 25.55 -21.02 2.42
C LYS A 116 25.92 -19.55 2.62
N GLU A 117 26.61 -18.97 1.64
CA GLU A 117 27.05 -17.58 1.70
C GLU A 117 25.85 -16.61 1.61
N PRO A 118 25.60 -15.74 2.61
CA PRO A 118 24.47 -14.80 2.60
C PRO A 118 24.49 -13.84 1.42
N ASP A 119 25.69 -13.43 0.98
CA ASP A 119 25.88 -12.48 -0.12
C ASP A 119 25.28 -12.98 -1.44
N LEU A 120 25.13 -14.29 -1.64
CA LEU A 120 24.47 -14.86 -2.83
C LEU A 120 22.98 -14.53 -2.89
N TYR A 121 22.35 -14.33 -1.73
CA TYR A 121 20.93 -14.01 -1.61
C TYR A 121 20.71 -12.50 -1.55
N LEU A 122 21.50 -11.80 -0.73
CA LEU A 122 21.40 -10.34 -0.58
C LEU A 122 21.69 -9.56 -1.87
N ASN A 123 22.51 -10.12 -2.76
CA ASN A 123 22.86 -9.50 -4.04
C ASN A 123 22.23 -10.22 -5.24
N HIS A 124 21.16 -11.00 -5.03
CA HIS A 124 20.50 -11.70 -6.11
C HIS A 124 19.89 -10.69 -7.12
N PRO A 125 20.12 -10.84 -8.44
CA PRO A 125 19.81 -9.78 -9.42
C PRO A 125 18.32 -9.56 -9.66
N GLU A 126 17.50 -10.58 -9.43
CA GLU A 126 16.06 -10.57 -9.80
C GLU A 126 15.13 -10.77 -8.61
N ILE A 127 15.67 -11.24 -7.48
CA ILE A 127 14.87 -11.66 -6.34
C ILE A 127 15.39 -10.92 -5.14
N GLN A 128 14.49 -10.29 -4.40
CA GLN A 128 14.81 -9.68 -3.13
C GLN A 128 14.75 -10.75 -2.05
N TYR A 129 15.84 -10.88 -1.30
CA TYR A 129 15.87 -11.68 -0.08
C TYR A 129 16.17 -10.79 1.11
N ASP A 130 15.51 -11.09 2.22
CA ASP A 130 15.93 -10.62 3.54
C ASP A 130 16.59 -11.77 4.30
N ILE A 131 17.59 -11.48 5.12
CA ILE A 131 18.14 -12.48 6.04
C ILE A 131 17.46 -12.31 7.40
N ILE A 132 16.71 -13.33 7.80
CA ILE A 132 16.02 -13.37 9.08
C ILE A 132 16.54 -14.50 9.94
N ILE A 133 16.37 -14.35 11.25
CA ILE A 133 16.60 -15.42 12.22
C ILE A 133 15.23 -15.83 12.75
N ASN A 134 14.89 -17.10 12.57
CA ASN A 134 13.68 -17.69 13.13
C ASN A 134 14.08 -18.89 14.00
N ASP A 135 13.75 -18.82 15.27
CA ASP A 135 14.30 -19.70 16.31
C ASP A 135 15.85 -19.74 16.25
N ASP A 136 16.44 -20.89 15.91
CA ASP A 136 17.89 -21.07 15.76
C ASP A 136 18.30 -21.18 14.28
N GLN A 137 17.42 -20.86 13.32
CA GLN A 137 17.71 -20.94 11.88
C GLN A 137 17.95 -19.56 11.29
N ILE A 138 18.94 -19.48 10.40
CA ILE A 138 19.18 -18.31 9.56
C ILE A 138 18.59 -18.60 8.18
N ILE A 139 17.62 -17.78 7.78
CA ILE A 139 16.80 -18.00 6.59
C ILE A 139 17.00 -16.82 5.64
N ALA A 140 17.31 -17.12 4.38
CA ALA A 140 17.11 -16.18 3.28
C ALA A 140 15.62 -16.23 2.90
N GLN A 141 14.87 -15.26 3.41
CA GLN A 141 13.43 -15.14 3.20
C GLN A 141 13.16 -14.45 1.87
N HIS A 142 12.38 -15.08 0.99
CA HIS A 142 12.10 -14.60 -0.36
C HIS A 142 11.00 -13.54 -0.35
N GLN A 143 11.30 -12.31 -0.78
CA GLN A 143 10.40 -11.13 -0.69
C GLN A 143 9.82 -10.69 -2.04
N THR A 144 10.10 -11.40 -3.14
CA THR A 144 9.57 -11.05 -4.46
C THR A 144 8.28 -11.81 -4.75
N ALA A 145 7.13 -11.12 -4.70
CA ALA A 145 5.84 -11.73 -5.01
C ALA A 145 5.72 -12.11 -6.51
N PHE A 146 5.08 -13.24 -6.77
CA PHE A 146 4.68 -13.67 -8.12
C PHE A 146 3.19 -13.39 -8.32
N PHE A 147 2.85 -12.16 -8.67
CA PHE A 147 1.46 -11.72 -8.89
C PHE A 147 1.17 -11.48 -10.38
N ASN A 148 -0.11 -11.47 -10.75
CA ASN A 148 -0.53 -11.10 -12.10
C ASN A 148 -0.66 -9.57 -12.23
N PRO A 149 0.15 -8.89 -13.05
CA PRO A 149 0.05 -7.43 -13.23
C PRO A 149 -1.15 -7.01 -14.10
N SER A 150 -1.87 -7.96 -14.70
CA SER A 150 -3.06 -7.71 -15.53
C SER A 150 -4.18 -8.70 -15.20
N PRO A 151 -4.71 -8.68 -13.97
CA PRO A 151 -5.77 -9.60 -13.57
C PRO A 151 -7.09 -9.22 -14.26
N THR A 152 -7.82 -10.21 -14.77
CA THR A 152 -9.11 -9.98 -15.44
C THR A 152 -10.31 -10.48 -14.65
N ASP A 153 -10.05 -11.14 -13.52
CA ASP A 153 -11.04 -11.70 -12.62
C ASP A 153 -10.48 -11.80 -11.21
N LEU A 154 -11.36 -12.11 -10.25
CA LEU A 154 -11.00 -12.20 -8.84
C LEU A 154 -10.01 -13.33 -8.54
N THR A 155 -10.04 -14.42 -9.30
CA THR A 155 -9.20 -15.61 -9.06
C THR A 155 -7.75 -15.41 -9.50
N SER A 156 -7.50 -14.41 -10.32
CA SER A 156 -6.17 -14.03 -10.80
C SER A 156 -5.64 -12.75 -10.15
N LEU A 157 -6.42 -12.14 -9.25
CA LEU A 157 -6.06 -10.92 -8.54
C LEU A 157 -5.41 -11.27 -7.20
N ASP A 158 -4.14 -10.90 -7.06
CA ASP A 158 -3.41 -10.99 -5.80
C ASP A 158 -2.85 -9.63 -5.41
N ILE A 159 -3.25 -9.14 -4.24
CA ILE A 159 -2.72 -7.92 -3.64
C ILE A 159 -1.59 -8.33 -2.68
N MET A 160 -0.36 -8.12 -3.11
CA MET A 160 0.87 -8.37 -2.36
C MET A 160 1.18 -7.34 -1.26
N THR A 161 0.83 -6.08 -1.48
CA THR A 161 1.00 -4.98 -0.53
C THR A 161 0.06 -3.83 -0.87
N THR A 162 -0.11 -2.91 0.07
CA THR A 162 -0.76 -1.62 -0.15
C THR A 162 0.27 -0.47 -0.05
N PRO A 163 0.05 0.68 -0.71
CA PRO A 163 -1.04 0.93 -1.67
C PRO A 163 -0.86 0.13 -2.96
N ALA A 164 -1.98 -0.23 -3.57
CA ALA A 164 -2.03 -0.75 -4.93
C ALA A 164 -3.22 -0.14 -5.67
N LEU A 165 -3.13 -0.04 -6.99
CA LEU A 165 -4.17 0.53 -7.83
C LEU A 165 -4.38 -0.37 -9.04
N LEU A 166 -5.63 -0.81 -9.23
CA LEU A 166 -6.06 -1.55 -10.40
C LEU A 166 -6.84 -0.63 -11.32
N TYR A 167 -6.38 -0.49 -12.56
CA TYR A 167 -7.16 0.10 -13.64
C TYR A 167 -7.93 -1.00 -14.35
N VAL A 168 -9.24 -1.05 -14.17
CA VAL A 168 -10.10 -2.00 -14.89
C VAL A 168 -10.55 -1.36 -16.19
N SER A 169 -10.13 -1.94 -17.31
CA SER A 169 -10.44 -1.52 -18.68
C SER A 169 -10.29 -2.69 -19.65
N ASP A 170 -10.31 -2.43 -20.96
CA ASP A 170 -9.95 -3.43 -21.98
C ASP A 170 -8.52 -3.98 -21.80
N THR A 171 -7.63 -3.19 -21.19
CA THR A 171 -6.25 -3.58 -20.86
C THR A 171 -6.01 -3.35 -19.37
N THR A 172 -6.53 -4.27 -18.55
CA THR A 172 -6.39 -4.17 -17.09
C THR A 172 -4.93 -4.11 -16.65
N GLN A 173 -4.64 -3.20 -15.72
CA GLN A 173 -3.30 -2.99 -15.18
C GLN A 173 -3.36 -2.82 -13.66
N LEU A 174 -2.63 -3.68 -12.94
CA LEU A 174 -2.38 -3.56 -11.51
C LEU A 174 -1.00 -2.93 -11.30
N VAL A 175 -0.96 -1.83 -10.56
CA VAL A 175 0.27 -1.19 -10.10
C VAL A 175 0.34 -1.20 -8.59
N VAL A 176 1.56 -1.15 -8.06
CA VAL A 176 1.87 -1.40 -6.65
C VAL A 176 2.85 -0.36 -6.18
N GLY A 177 2.60 0.22 -5.02
CA GLY A 177 3.44 1.26 -4.45
C GLY A 177 2.96 2.67 -4.75
N VAL A 178 3.56 3.62 -4.04
CA VAL A 178 3.20 5.05 -4.08
C VAL A 178 3.46 5.65 -5.45
N GLU A 179 4.67 5.47 -5.98
CA GLU A 179 5.12 6.11 -7.22
C GLU A 179 4.27 5.65 -8.41
N GLU A 180 4.07 4.34 -8.54
CA GLU A 180 3.35 3.73 -9.64
C GLU A 180 1.85 4.04 -9.57
N THR A 181 1.27 4.05 -8.36
CA THR A 181 -0.13 4.48 -8.14
C THR A 181 -0.34 5.91 -8.62
N LEU A 182 0.51 6.84 -8.18
CA LEU A 182 0.40 8.25 -8.56
C LEU A 182 0.64 8.46 -10.05
N ALA A 183 1.62 7.77 -10.64
CA ALA A 183 1.92 7.84 -12.06
C ALA A 183 0.77 7.33 -12.93
N LEU A 184 0.02 6.33 -12.46
CA LEU A 184 -1.16 5.84 -13.16
C LEU A 184 -2.33 6.83 -13.05
N LEU A 185 -2.62 7.37 -11.87
CA LEU A 185 -3.68 8.37 -11.70
C LEU A 185 -3.44 9.64 -12.53
N GLU A 186 -2.20 10.11 -12.62
CA GLU A 186 -1.84 11.31 -13.38
C GLU A 186 -2.19 11.21 -14.87
N GLN A 187 -2.24 10.00 -15.42
CA GLN A 187 -2.64 9.79 -16.82
C GLN A 187 -4.12 10.11 -17.08
N TYR A 188 -4.94 10.19 -16.02
CA TYR A 188 -6.40 10.32 -16.08
C TYR A 188 -6.95 11.50 -15.25
N LYS A 189 -6.11 12.51 -14.98
CA LYS A 189 -6.52 13.78 -14.38
C LYS A 189 -7.10 14.77 -15.40
#